data_AF-A0A7G8P6P3-F1
#
_entry.id   AF-A0A7G8P6P3-F1
#
_cell.length_a   1.000
_cell.length_b   1.000
_cell.length_c   1.000
_cell.angle_alpha   90.00
_cell.angle_beta   90.00
_cell.angle_gamma   90.00
#
_symmetry.space_group_name_H-M   'P 1'
#
loop_
_entity.id
_entity.type
_entity.pdbx_description
1 polymer ?
#
loop_
_entity_poly.entity_id
_entity_poly.type
_entity_poly.pdbx_seq_one_letter_code
_entity_poly.pdbx_strand_id
1 'polypeptide(L)'
;MTSDRKRKKDARAYKASHDSTYGDALRAVAISPGRGRRRRRATKALRVPASTLVEALARFLDRRPPATPDVVNLVEETLTKLEEVPSRRRPLQDDLTHALTTADDKAVEIPEVIPSLRGAARFLKSLLAEVDNTELIAVATDLGVSERTVNYAAFLIHNEQRRSTTVDTGTERDSFLSVDSPEAEAEESERDARRDAQKRAQTDTVARLRNHNEGAWEPIDRDTLRLAIALDLAEMGDAFLTVSESPEPPPTLTWRPLAGGCTRADMLIPKTTMPLSAVAEPNLRHASEPGSTPEFYRPDRRRATFAYTCYVGVFTAEVNEFDSFGREFDQYDIDSAYASAAAAQFACAHMVGRIASNAYSARSYPDGRVLIPRQAGQPDDETTLVFDLSIALHYSRHDITRVDKLWVSSPHVSEDDVLSVTALALDSHSFACPRPSDAANSVTVEQETFQDYLATQGVRMTNSALTYLAGTADAGAGGQSLSDRHTAGMNAVLTTRGLRAVVSELQPQYPALEEWILATNNLQEVTDVITDISRLTALLVGFDEEASRADG
;
A
#
# COMPACT_ATOMS: atom_id res chain seq x y z
N MET A 1 -6.53 1.13 40.42
CA MET A 1 -7.20 2.38 39.99
C MET A 1 -7.71 2.17 38.57
N THR A 2 -9.01 2.28 38.30
CA THR A 2 -9.59 2.01 36.98
C THR A 2 -9.20 3.09 35.96
N SER A 3 -9.13 2.74 34.66
CA SER A 3 -8.70 3.67 33.59
C SER A 3 -9.58 4.94 33.54
N ASP A 4 -10.88 4.79 33.80
CA ASP A 4 -11.83 5.89 33.87
C ASP A 4 -11.56 6.84 35.05
N ARG A 5 -11.17 6.29 36.20
CA ARG A 5 -10.82 7.09 37.39
C ARG A 5 -9.50 7.86 37.19
N LYS A 6 -8.56 7.30 36.43
CA LYS A 6 -7.33 8.00 35.99
C LYS A 6 -7.67 9.13 35.01
N ARG A 7 -8.46 8.85 33.97
CA ARG A 7 -8.86 9.81 32.94
C ARG A 7 -9.60 11.01 33.52
N LYS A 8 -10.50 10.78 34.48
CA LYS A 8 -11.20 11.86 35.22
C LYS A 8 -10.26 12.68 36.10
N LYS A 9 -9.23 12.06 36.70
CA LYS A 9 -8.20 12.76 37.49
C LYS A 9 -7.35 13.66 36.60
N ASP A 10 -6.87 13.13 35.48
CA ASP A 10 -6.04 13.85 34.52
C ASP A 10 -6.83 14.99 33.87
N ALA A 11 -8.11 14.79 33.55
CA ALA A 11 -9.00 15.84 33.03
C ALA A 11 -9.25 16.97 34.04
N ARG A 12 -9.32 16.66 35.34
CA ARG A 12 -9.42 17.68 36.40
C ARG A 12 -8.13 18.50 36.52
N ALA A 13 -6.97 17.85 36.39
CA ALA A 13 -5.68 18.53 36.41
C ALA A 13 -5.47 19.43 35.17
N TYR A 14 -5.88 18.96 33.98
CA TYR A 14 -5.86 19.75 32.75
C TYR A 14 -6.80 20.96 32.85
N LYS A 15 -8.03 20.74 33.32
CA LYS A 15 -8.99 21.83 33.57
C LYS A 15 -8.42 22.91 34.49
N ALA A 16 -7.76 22.50 35.58
CA ALA A 16 -7.19 23.43 36.56
C ALA A 16 -6.02 24.25 36.01
N SER A 17 -5.37 23.80 34.93
CA SER A 17 -4.20 24.46 34.33
C SER A 17 -4.49 25.28 33.08
N HIS A 18 -5.64 25.06 32.41
CA HIS A 18 -5.91 25.62 31.07
C HIS A 18 -7.22 26.41 30.96
N ASP A 19 -7.83 26.80 32.08
CA ASP A 19 -9.12 27.52 32.17
C ASP A 19 -10.17 27.02 31.14
N SER A 20 -10.27 25.70 31.00
CA SER A 20 -11.07 25.04 29.97
C SER A 20 -12.33 24.42 30.56
N THR A 21 -13.32 24.09 29.72
CA THR A 21 -14.43 23.27 30.19
C THR A 21 -13.96 21.86 30.54
N TYR A 22 -14.70 21.17 31.40
CA TYR A 22 -14.39 19.78 31.76
C TYR A 22 -14.57 18.83 30.56
N GLY A 23 -15.47 19.13 29.63
CA GLY A 23 -15.67 18.38 28.39
C GLY A 23 -14.47 18.53 27.44
N ASP A 24 -13.92 19.74 27.35
CA ASP A 24 -12.71 20.00 26.55
C ASP A 24 -11.46 19.41 27.19
N ALA A 25 -11.38 19.42 28.53
CA ALA A 25 -10.33 18.71 29.26
C ALA A 25 -10.43 17.19 29.10
N LEU A 26 -11.63 16.60 29.07
CA LEU A 26 -11.82 15.18 28.79
C LEU A 26 -11.45 14.83 27.35
N ARG A 27 -11.76 15.69 26.38
CA ARG A 27 -11.30 15.55 24.98
C ARG A 27 -9.79 15.72 24.87
N ALA A 28 -9.20 16.72 25.51
CA ALA A 28 -7.76 16.94 25.54
C ALA A 28 -6.99 15.79 26.20
N VAL A 29 -7.55 15.18 27.25
CA VAL A 29 -6.98 13.97 27.91
C VAL A 29 -7.30 12.68 27.15
N ALA A 30 -8.37 12.65 26.34
CA ALA A 30 -8.62 11.58 25.37
C ALA A 30 -7.60 11.60 24.23
N ILE A 31 -7.24 12.81 23.80
CA ILE A 31 -6.36 13.09 22.67
C ILE A 31 -4.89 13.08 23.09
N SER A 32 -4.56 13.50 24.33
CA SER A 32 -3.23 13.39 24.92
C SER A 32 -2.90 11.91 25.12
N PRO A 33 -2.02 11.32 24.29
CA PRO A 33 -1.51 10.00 24.57
C PRO A 33 -0.79 10.13 25.91
N GLY A 34 -1.18 9.36 26.93
CA GLY A 34 -0.46 9.42 28.20
C GLY A 34 1.04 9.27 27.95
N ARG A 35 1.86 10.20 28.48
CA ARG A 35 3.32 10.20 28.33
C ARG A 35 3.87 8.77 28.49
N GLY A 36 4.65 8.32 27.51
CA GLY A 36 5.18 6.96 27.44
C GLY A 36 4.27 5.89 26.81
N ARG A 37 3.02 6.19 26.39
CA ARG A 37 2.17 5.22 25.67
C ARG A 37 2.77 4.87 24.31
N ARG A 38 3.22 5.88 23.55
CA ARG A 38 3.87 5.67 22.25
C ARG A 38 5.18 4.92 22.40
N ARG A 39 6.04 5.32 23.36
CA ARG A 39 7.24 4.55 23.72
C ARG A 39 6.97 3.09 24.05
N ARG A 40 5.95 2.81 24.87
CA ARG A 40 5.52 1.43 25.18
C ARG A 40 5.03 0.66 23.96
N ARG A 41 4.36 1.33 23.01
CA ARG A 41 3.92 0.70 21.77
C ARG A 41 5.09 0.41 20.83
N ALA A 42 5.98 1.39 20.63
CA ALA A 42 7.19 1.25 19.82
C ALA A 42 8.07 0.10 20.32
N THR A 43 8.36 0.07 21.63
CA THR A 43 9.13 -1.02 22.27
C THR A 43 8.44 -2.38 22.14
N LYS A 44 7.11 -2.45 22.25
CA LYS A 44 6.35 -3.68 22.03
C LYS A 44 6.37 -4.11 20.55
N ALA A 45 6.25 -3.17 19.62
CA ALA A 45 6.22 -3.43 18.19
C ALA A 45 7.59 -3.90 17.67
N LEU A 46 8.66 -3.25 18.11
CA LEU A 46 10.05 -3.61 17.79
C LEU A 46 10.61 -4.74 18.67
N ARG A 47 9.89 -5.12 19.73
CA ARG A 47 10.28 -6.16 20.70
C ARG A 47 11.62 -5.94 21.36
N VAL A 48 11.82 -4.70 21.81
CA VAL A 48 13.03 -4.28 22.50
C VAL A 48 12.68 -3.65 23.85
N PRO A 49 13.56 -3.73 24.86
CA PRO A 49 13.38 -2.95 26.08
C PRO A 49 13.43 -1.44 25.79
N ALA A 50 12.81 -0.64 26.66
CA ALA A 50 12.77 0.81 26.50
C ALA A 50 14.16 1.46 26.49
N SER A 51 15.14 0.85 27.15
CA SER A 51 16.52 1.32 27.21
C SER A 51 17.30 1.15 25.89
N THR A 52 16.80 0.35 24.95
CA THR A 52 17.45 0.11 23.65
C THR A 52 16.58 0.57 22.48
N LEU A 53 15.61 1.45 22.73
CA LEU A 53 14.69 1.92 21.69
C LEU A 53 15.42 2.71 20.61
N VAL A 54 16.33 3.61 20.98
CA VAL A 54 17.14 4.40 20.03
C VAL A 54 17.95 3.49 19.13
N GLU A 55 18.62 2.49 19.70
CA GLU A 55 19.36 1.48 18.95
C GLU A 55 18.47 0.70 17.98
N ALA A 56 17.27 0.31 18.42
CA ALA A 56 16.32 -0.41 17.58
C ALA A 56 15.81 0.44 16.41
N LEU A 57 15.53 1.73 16.65
CA LEU A 57 15.12 2.67 15.61
C LEU A 57 16.25 2.94 14.60
N ALA A 58 17.50 3.07 15.08
CA ALA A 58 18.65 3.19 14.17
C ALA A 58 18.77 1.96 13.26
N ARG A 59 18.67 0.74 13.81
CA ARG A 59 18.66 -0.50 13.01
C ARG A 59 17.46 -0.59 12.07
N PHE A 60 16.29 -0.10 12.51
CA PHE A 60 15.09 -0.02 11.69
C PHE A 60 15.28 0.90 10.47
N LEU A 61 16.18 1.88 10.55
CA LEU A 61 16.56 2.76 9.44
C LEU A 61 17.83 2.29 8.69
N ASP A 62 18.36 1.10 8.99
CA ASP A 62 19.70 0.61 8.54
C ASP A 62 20.86 1.59 8.86
N ARG A 63 20.75 2.28 10.00
CA ARG A 63 21.77 3.20 10.51
C ARG A 63 22.59 2.60 11.63
N ARG A 64 23.79 3.13 11.82
CA ARG A 64 24.60 2.85 13.02
C ARG A 64 23.88 3.44 14.24
N PRO A 65 23.74 2.69 15.34
CA PRO A 65 23.26 3.26 16.60
C PRO A 65 24.19 4.37 17.08
N PRO A 66 23.66 5.52 17.54
CA PRO A 66 24.47 6.56 18.15
C PRO A 66 25.21 5.99 19.37
N ALA A 67 26.51 6.24 19.45
CA ALA A 67 27.39 5.70 20.48
C ALA A 67 27.63 6.69 21.63
N THR A 68 27.40 7.98 21.41
CA THR A 68 27.72 9.05 22.36
C THR A 68 26.51 9.36 23.24
N PRO A 69 26.66 9.43 24.57
CA PRO A 69 25.53 9.70 25.48
C PRO A 69 24.74 10.98 25.15
N ASP A 70 25.43 12.05 24.74
CA ASP A 70 24.79 13.33 24.43
C ASP A 70 23.90 13.24 23.19
N VAL A 71 24.32 12.47 22.19
CA VAL A 71 23.55 12.22 20.96
C VAL A 71 22.36 11.31 21.26
N VAL A 72 22.54 10.30 22.11
CA VAL A 72 21.42 9.48 22.60
C VAL A 72 20.41 10.36 23.34
N ASN A 73 20.86 11.26 24.21
CA ASN A 73 19.98 12.20 24.92
C ASN A 73 19.24 13.12 23.95
N LEU A 74 19.91 13.65 22.93
CA LEU A 74 19.31 14.48 21.89
C LEU A 74 18.18 13.75 21.14
N VAL A 75 18.39 12.48 20.77
CA VAL A 75 17.36 11.64 20.15
C VAL A 75 16.22 11.39 21.15
N GLU A 76 16.55 11.05 22.39
CA GLU A 76 15.58 10.79 23.46
C GLU A 76 14.66 11.99 23.76
N GLU A 77 15.21 13.20 23.80
CA GLU A 77 14.46 14.45 23.94
C GLU A 77 13.55 14.71 22.73
N THR A 78 14.08 14.47 21.53
CA THR A 78 13.29 14.55 20.28
C THR A 78 12.10 13.59 20.32
N LEU A 79 12.32 12.31 20.63
CA LEU A 79 11.26 11.31 20.73
C LEU A 79 10.22 11.68 21.80
N THR A 80 10.68 12.21 22.93
CA THR A 80 9.81 12.70 24.02
C THR A 80 8.92 13.84 23.55
N LYS A 81 9.45 14.79 22.77
CA LYS A 81 8.65 15.87 22.20
C LYS A 81 7.64 15.37 21.19
N LEU A 82 8.02 14.39 20.36
CA LEU A 82 7.14 13.78 19.37
C LEU A 82 6.01 12.95 19.99
N GLU A 83 6.11 12.54 21.27
CA GLU A 83 4.99 11.92 21.95
C GLU A 83 3.76 12.84 22.07
N GLU A 84 3.98 14.16 22.03
CA GLU A 84 2.93 15.19 22.10
C GLU A 84 2.23 15.42 20.75
N VAL A 85 2.76 14.87 19.65
CA VAL A 85 2.17 15.02 18.32
C VAL A 85 0.98 14.05 18.17
N PRO A 86 -0.21 14.51 17.70
CA PRO A 86 -1.36 13.65 17.43
C PRO A 86 -1.05 12.55 16.40
N SER A 87 -1.76 11.42 16.45
CA SER A 87 -1.61 10.33 15.46
C SER A 87 -1.93 10.78 14.04
N ARG A 88 -1.18 10.32 13.04
CA ARG A 88 -1.24 10.85 11.67
C ARG A 88 -1.57 9.77 10.62
N ARG A 89 -1.92 10.25 9.42
CA ARG A 89 -2.11 9.42 8.21
C ARG A 89 -0.96 9.55 7.19
N ARG A 90 0.00 10.46 7.40
CA ARG A 90 1.10 10.78 6.46
C ARG A 90 2.47 10.85 7.17
N PRO A 91 3.58 10.61 6.45
CA PRO A 91 4.94 10.69 6.99
C PRO A 91 5.24 12.05 7.63
N LEU A 92 5.96 12.03 8.74
CA LEU A 92 6.39 13.21 9.49
C LEU A 92 7.46 14.01 8.74
N GLN A 93 8.31 13.34 7.97
CA GLN A 93 9.51 13.94 7.38
C GLN A 93 9.18 15.13 6.49
N ASP A 94 8.22 15.03 5.57
CA ASP A 94 7.88 16.11 4.65
C ASP A 94 7.25 17.32 5.38
N ASP A 95 6.28 17.06 6.25
CA ASP A 95 5.60 18.09 7.03
C ASP A 95 6.54 18.77 8.04
N LEU A 96 7.46 18.01 8.64
CA LEU A 96 8.45 18.51 9.60
C LEU A 96 9.59 19.23 8.90
N THR A 97 10.04 18.74 7.74
CA THR A 97 10.99 19.47 6.86
C THR A 97 10.42 20.82 6.50
N HIS A 98 9.16 20.86 6.03
CA HIS A 98 8.48 22.10 5.74
C HIS A 98 8.34 22.98 6.99
N ALA A 99 7.96 22.41 8.14
CA ALA A 99 7.87 23.17 9.38
C ALA A 99 9.23 23.73 9.81
N LEU A 100 10.31 22.99 9.63
CA LEU A 100 11.69 23.41 9.93
C LEU A 100 12.12 24.56 9.00
N THR A 101 11.73 24.56 7.73
CA THR A 101 12.09 25.63 6.78
C THR A 101 11.12 26.83 6.79
N THR A 102 10.04 26.80 7.58
CA THR A 102 9.08 27.92 7.64
C THR A 102 8.74 28.36 9.06
N ALA A 103 9.44 27.87 10.09
CA ALA A 103 9.05 28.07 11.50
C ALA A 103 9.10 29.53 11.97
N ASP A 104 9.89 30.38 11.30
CA ASP A 104 10.24 31.73 11.73
C ASP A 104 9.37 32.83 11.09
N ASP A 105 8.61 32.49 10.04
CA ASP A 105 7.73 33.44 9.36
C ASP A 105 6.35 33.55 10.03
N LYS A 106 6.08 34.74 10.56
CA LYS A 106 4.81 35.09 11.22
C LYS A 106 3.63 35.32 10.25
N ALA A 107 3.80 35.16 8.94
CA ALA A 107 2.87 35.76 7.97
C ALA A 107 2.38 34.85 6.83
N VAL A 108 2.62 33.53 6.88
CA VAL A 108 1.97 32.61 5.92
C VAL A 108 1.03 31.68 6.68
N GLU A 109 -0.27 31.98 6.62
CA GLU A 109 -1.32 31.01 6.93
C GLU A 109 -1.25 29.87 5.91
N ILE A 110 -0.32 28.93 6.12
CA ILE A 110 -0.28 27.67 5.38
C ILE A 110 -1.19 26.71 6.17
N PRO A 111 -2.36 26.33 5.63
CA PRO A 111 -3.40 25.63 6.38
C PRO A 111 -3.07 24.18 6.76
N GLU A 112 -1.99 23.59 6.22
CA GLU A 112 -1.83 22.12 6.25
C GLU A 112 -0.94 21.57 7.37
N VAL A 113 -0.02 22.37 7.94
CA VAL A 113 0.89 21.86 8.99
C VAL A 113 0.28 22.04 10.39
N ILE A 114 -0.09 20.92 11.03
CA ILE A 114 -0.70 20.87 12.37
C ILE A 114 0.17 21.64 13.39
N PRO A 115 -0.40 22.50 14.27
CA PRO A 115 0.34 23.34 15.21
C PRO A 115 1.36 22.60 16.11
N SER A 116 1.07 21.35 16.47
CA SER A 116 1.97 20.50 17.26
C SER A 116 3.28 20.20 16.54
N LEU A 117 3.30 20.08 15.20
CA LEU A 117 4.55 19.93 14.45
C LEU A 117 5.37 21.20 14.41
N ARG A 118 4.73 22.36 14.24
CA ARG A 118 5.44 23.64 14.33
C ARG A 118 6.08 23.77 15.72
N GLY A 119 5.38 23.30 16.76
CA GLY A 119 5.93 23.19 18.11
C GLY A 119 7.15 22.25 18.20
N ALA A 120 7.11 21.08 17.57
CA ALA A 120 8.24 20.15 17.52
C ALA A 120 9.42 20.70 16.71
N ALA A 121 9.16 21.32 15.55
CA ALA A 121 10.17 21.96 14.71
C ALA A 121 10.90 23.10 15.44
N ARG A 122 10.14 23.98 16.11
CA ARG A 122 10.73 25.06 16.93
C ARG A 122 11.56 24.51 18.09
N PHE A 123 11.09 23.44 18.73
CA PHE A 123 11.83 22.77 19.79
C PHE A 123 13.16 22.20 19.27
N LEU A 124 13.16 21.51 18.12
CA LEU A 124 14.38 21.00 17.50
C LEU A 124 15.33 22.13 17.11
N LYS A 125 14.82 23.21 16.52
CA LYS A 125 15.61 24.42 16.23
C LYS A 125 16.24 25.00 17.48
N SER A 126 15.48 25.18 18.57
CA SER A 126 16.03 25.71 19.83
C SER A 126 17.08 24.78 20.42
N LEU A 127 16.84 23.48 20.37
CA LEU A 127 17.76 22.47 20.90
C LEU A 127 19.10 22.48 20.15
N LEU A 128 19.06 22.58 18.82
CA LEU A 128 20.26 22.64 17.98
C LEU A 128 20.93 24.02 17.91
N ALA A 129 20.23 25.08 18.29
CA ALA A 129 20.80 26.43 18.38
C ALA A 129 21.77 26.56 19.55
N GLU A 130 21.57 25.78 20.61
CA GLU A 130 22.43 25.75 21.82
C GLU A 130 23.69 24.88 21.65
N VAL A 131 23.72 24.03 20.62
CA VAL A 131 24.88 23.16 20.31
C VAL A 131 25.98 23.97 19.65
N ASP A 132 27.20 23.86 20.18
CA ASP A 132 28.37 24.56 19.64
C ASP A 132 28.86 23.93 18.31
N ASN A 133 29.74 24.61 17.58
CA ASN A 133 30.16 24.16 16.25
C ASN A 133 30.92 22.83 16.28
N THR A 134 31.71 22.57 17.31
CA THR A 134 32.51 21.35 17.45
C THR A 134 31.60 20.16 17.80
N GLU A 135 30.62 20.40 18.66
CA GLU A 135 29.58 19.45 19.01
C GLU A 135 28.66 19.12 17.82
N LEU A 136 28.34 20.08 16.94
CA LEU A 136 27.54 19.83 15.75
C LEU A 136 28.19 18.79 14.83
N ILE A 137 29.52 18.83 14.68
CA ILE A 137 30.25 17.83 13.89
C ILE A 137 30.16 16.46 14.55
N ALA A 138 30.38 16.39 15.87
CA ALA A 138 30.31 15.14 16.62
C ALA A 138 28.91 14.53 16.57
N VAL A 139 27.87 15.35 16.74
CA VAL A 139 26.46 14.96 16.63
C VAL A 139 26.13 14.44 15.24
N ALA A 140 26.49 15.18 14.18
CA ALA A 140 26.24 14.76 12.81
C ALA A 140 26.94 13.42 12.47
N THR A 141 28.17 13.24 12.96
CA THR A 141 28.95 12.03 12.76
C THR A 141 28.32 10.83 13.45
N ASP A 142 27.91 10.98 14.71
CA ASP A 142 27.38 9.88 15.52
C ASP A 142 25.94 9.51 15.13
N LEU A 143 25.13 10.47 14.68
CA LEU A 143 23.82 10.22 14.06
C LEU A 143 23.93 9.57 12.69
N GLY A 144 25.10 9.66 12.04
CA GLY A 144 25.32 9.16 10.69
C GLY A 144 24.67 10.01 9.61
N VAL A 145 24.67 11.34 9.77
CA VAL A 145 24.08 12.28 8.81
C VAL A 145 24.69 12.09 7.42
N SER A 146 23.84 11.83 6.44
CA SER A 146 24.27 11.50 5.08
C SER A 146 24.63 12.73 4.26
N GLU A 147 25.50 12.56 3.25
CA GLU A 147 25.79 13.62 2.27
C GLU A 147 24.53 14.08 1.54
N ARG A 148 23.61 13.15 1.24
CA ARG A 148 22.31 13.48 0.65
C ARG A 148 21.53 14.43 1.56
N THR A 149 21.49 14.17 2.87
CA THR A 149 20.81 15.04 3.84
C THR A 149 21.45 16.43 3.88
N VAL A 150 22.79 16.52 3.89
CA VAL A 150 23.51 17.81 3.90
C VAL A 150 23.28 18.58 2.58
N ASN A 151 23.37 17.92 1.43
CA ASN A 151 23.12 18.52 0.13
C ASN A 151 21.67 19.04 0.04
N TYR A 152 20.71 18.27 0.55
CA TYR A 152 19.31 18.66 0.58
C TYR A 152 19.06 19.83 1.55
N ALA A 153 19.67 19.82 2.73
CA ALA A 153 19.61 20.94 3.68
C ALA A 153 20.19 22.23 3.07
N ALA A 154 21.34 22.13 2.38
CA ALA A 154 21.96 23.27 1.70
C ALA A 154 21.01 23.82 0.61
N PHE A 155 20.41 22.93 -0.19
CA PHE A 155 19.41 23.33 -1.18
C PHE A 155 18.23 24.07 -0.55
N LEU A 156 17.72 23.61 0.59
CA LEU A 156 16.59 24.24 1.28
C LEU A 156 16.94 25.63 1.81
N ILE A 157 18.06 25.77 2.52
CA ILE A 157 18.52 27.06 3.06
C ILE A 157 18.75 28.10 1.95
N HIS A 158 19.43 27.71 0.87
CA HIS A 158 19.68 28.61 -0.27
C HIS A 158 18.38 28.99 -1.01
N ASN A 159 17.37 28.11 -1.07
CA ASN A 159 16.06 28.44 -1.64
C ASN A 159 15.23 29.37 -0.75
N GLU A 160 15.32 29.23 0.57
CA GLU A 160 14.60 30.07 1.52
C GLU A 160 15.09 31.52 1.46
N GLN A 161 16.41 31.73 1.41
CA GLN A 161 17.01 33.07 1.22
C GLN A 161 16.55 33.76 -0.07
N ARG A 162 16.29 33.00 -1.13
CA ARG A 162 15.72 33.52 -2.38
C ARG A 162 14.27 33.98 -2.16
N ARG A 163 13.45 33.20 -1.45
CA ARG A 163 12.06 33.58 -1.17
C ARG A 163 11.99 34.84 -0.33
N SER A 164 12.84 34.99 0.68
CA SER A 164 12.88 36.20 1.51
C SER A 164 13.33 37.44 0.73
N THR A 165 14.29 37.32 -0.19
CA THR A 165 14.73 38.45 -1.05
C THR A 165 13.72 38.83 -2.14
N THR A 166 12.95 37.87 -2.65
CA THR A 166 11.97 38.13 -3.72
C THR A 166 10.67 38.75 -3.17
N VAL A 167 10.30 38.49 -1.91
CA VAL A 167 9.09 39.06 -1.29
C VAL A 167 9.26 40.55 -0.93
N ASP A 168 10.49 41.01 -0.67
CA ASP A 168 10.78 42.44 -0.43
C ASP A 168 10.81 43.28 -1.73
N THR A 169 10.95 42.65 -2.90
CA THR A 169 10.78 43.30 -4.20
C THR A 169 9.41 42.92 -4.74
N GLY A 170 8.36 43.67 -4.40
CA GLY A 170 6.98 43.38 -4.78
C GLY A 170 6.74 43.37 -6.30
N THR A 171 7.12 42.29 -6.98
CA THR A 171 6.98 42.13 -8.42
C THR A 171 6.39 40.76 -8.74
N GLU A 172 5.06 40.79 -8.87
CA GLU A 172 4.21 40.07 -9.82
C GLU A 172 4.42 38.55 -10.01
N ARG A 173 3.51 37.81 -9.37
CA ARG A 173 2.94 36.59 -9.95
C ARG A 173 1.99 36.97 -11.10
N ASP A 174 1.94 36.08 -12.08
CA ASP A 174 0.97 35.95 -13.17
C ASP A 174 1.17 36.79 -14.43
N SER A 175 1.94 36.23 -15.36
CA SER A 175 1.53 36.23 -16.77
C SER A 175 2.12 35.01 -17.50
N PHE A 176 1.50 33.86 -17.30
CA PHE A 176 1.60 32.73 -18.24
C PHE A 176 0.76 33.15 -19.46
N LEU A 177 1.41 33.70 -20.50
CA LEU A 177 1.02 33.69 -21.93
C LEU A 177 1.79 34.80 -22.68
N SER A 178 2.94 34.47 -23.28
CA SER A 178 3.58 35.22 -24.38
C SER A 178 4.72 34.36 -24.93
N VAL A 179 4.59 33.71 -26.09
CA VAL A 179 4.94 34.19 -27.45
C VAL A 179 6.43 34.56 -27.56
N ASP A 180 7.12 33.86 -28.47
CA ASP A 180 8.52 34.01 -28.89
C ASP A 180 8.94 35.49 -28.99
N SER A 181 9.52 36.02 -27.91
CA SER A 181 10.11 37.36 -27.83
C SER A 181 11.54 37.22 -27.32
N PRO A 182 12.52 37.96 -27.87
CA PRO A 182 13.91 37.97 -27.38
C PRO A 182 14.03 38.41 -25.89
N GLU A 183 13.00 39.03 -25.32
CA GLU A 183 12.92 39.31 -23.89
C GLU A 183 12.65 38.05 -23.05
N ALA A 184 11.92 37.06 -23.58
CA ALA A 184 11.69 35.78 -22.92
C ALA A 184 12.97 34.91 -22.88
N GLU A 185 13.80 34.96 -23.93
CA GLU A 185 15.11 34.30 -23.96
C GLU A 185 16.10 34.93 -22.97
N ALA A 186 16.06 36.26 -22.82
CA ALA A 186 16.87 36.98 -21.84
C ALA A 186 16.45 36.65 -20.39
N GLU A 187 15.14 36.57 -20.13
CA GLU A 187 14.61 36.13 -18.84
C GLU A 187 14.96 34.67 -18.52
N GLU A 188 14.89 33.77 -19.50
CA GLU A 188 15.26 32.37 -19.33
C GLU A 188 16.77 32.22 -19.07
N SER A 189 17.61 32.94 -19.83
CA SER A 189 19.06 33.00 -19.59
C SER A 189 19.41 33.57 -18.21
N GLU A 190 18.67 34.56 -17.72
CA GLU A 190 18.88 35.12 -16.38
C GLU A 190 18.41 34.13 -15.29
N ARG A 191 17.31 33.42 -15.51
CA ARG A 191 16.84 32.34 -14.62
C ARG A 191 17.85 31.22 -14.53
N ASP A 192 18.46 30.81 -15.64
CA ASP A 192 19.46 29.76 -15.65
C ASP A 192 20.79 30.21 -15.04
N ALA A 193 21.25 31.44 -15.30
CA ALA A 193 22.42 31.99 -14.62
C ALA A 193 22.25 32.05 -13.09
N ARG A 194 21.04 32.40 -12.61
CA ARG A 194 20.69 32.38 -11.19
C ARG A 194 20.66 30.95 -10.62
N ARG A 195 20.11 29.97 -11.35
CA ARG A 195 20.13 28.55 -10.96
C ARG A 195 21.56 28.02 -10.84
N ASP A 196 22.42 28.36 -11.80
CA ASP A 196 23.83 27.98 -11.80
C ASP A 196 24.60 28.62 -10.64
N ALA A 197 24.37 29.91 -10.37
CA ALA A 197 24.96 30.59 -9.23
C ALA A 197 24.54 29.95 -7.90
N GLN A 198 23.27 29.58 -7.77
CA GLN A 198 22.76 28.88 -6.58
C GLN A 198 23.37 27.49 -6.43
N LYS A 199 23.48 26.73 -7.51
CA LYS A 199 24.13 25.41 -7.49
C LYS A 199 25.60 25.50 -7.09
N ARG A 200 26.31 26.54 -7.54
CA ARG A 200 27.69 26.82 -7.11
C ARG A 200 27.75 27.16 -5.62
N ALA A 201 26.89 28.07 -5.14
CA ALA A 201 26.84 28.44 -3.73
C ALA A 201 26.52 27.24 -2.81
N GLN A 202 25.58 26.37 -3.22
CA GLN A 202 25.29 25.12 -2.54
C GLN A 202 26.53 24.20 -2.50
N THR A 203 27.22 24.06 -3.63
CA THR A 203 28.43 23.23 -3.74
C THR A 203 29.55 23.76 -2.85
N ASP A 204 29.71 25.10 -2.77
CA ASP A 204 30.72 25.75 -1.94
C ASP A 204 30.43 25.58 -0.43
N THR A 205 29.17 25.73 0.00
CA THR A 205 28.74 25.45 1.38
C THR A 205 29.07 24.00 1.77
N VAL A 206 28.70 23.05 0.91
CA VAL A 206 28.99 21.63 1.14
C VAL A 206 30.51 21.40 1.18
N ALA A 207 31.29 22.03 0.29
CA ALA A 207 32.74 21.94 0.27
C ALA A 207 33.39 22.44 1.58
N ARG A 208 32.93 23.58 2.11
CA ARG A 208 33.42 24.14 3.38
C ARG A 208 33.07 23.26 4.58
N LEU A 209 31.88 22.68 4.60
CA LEU A 209 31.50 21.70 5.62
C LEU A 209 32.41 20.46 5.60
N ARG A 210 32.90 20.00 4.43
CA ARG A 210 33.85 18.85 4.35
C ARG A 210 35.21 19.15 4.96
N ASN A 211 35.64 20.40 4.88
CA ASN A 211 36.98 20.77 5.28
C ASN A 211 37.14 20.84 6.81
N HIS A 212 36.05 20.65 7.58
CA HIS A 212 36.02 20.61 9.06
C HIS A 212 36.77 21.76 9.74
N ASN A 213 36.98 22.88 9.04
CA ASN A 213 37.64 24.05 9.57
C ASN A 213 36.57 25.02 10.06
N GLU A 214 36.14 24.84 11.31
CA GLU A 214 35.08 25.62 11.95
C GLU A 214 35.36 27.13 11.93
N GLY A 215 36.64 27.53 11.97
CA GLY A 215 37.06 28.93 11.88
C GLY A 215 36.77 29.57 10.52
N ALA A 216 36.49 28.77 9.49
CA ALA A 216 36.13 29.21 8.14
C ALA A 216 34.62 29.06 7.83
N TRP A 217 33.81 28.60 8.79
CA TRP A 217 32.38 28.40 8.58
C TRP A 217 31.61 29.72 8.65
N GLU A 218 30.90 29.99 7.56
CA GLU A 218 29.91 31.05 7.47
C GLU A 218 28.65 30.67 8.27
N PRO A 219 27.79 31.64 8.66
CA PRO A 219 26.52 31.35 9.33
C PRO A 219 25.68 30.32 8.55
N ILE A 220 25.65 30.42 7.22
CA ILE A 220 24.91 29.52 6.34
C ILE A 220 25.39 28.07 6.40
N ASP A 221 26.69 27.85 6.66
CA ASP A 221 27.26 26.52 6.79
C ASP A 221 26.74 25.86 8.08
N ARG A 222 26.69 26.63 9.17
CA ARG A 222 26.17 26.17 10.47
C ARG A 222 24.67 25.86 10.39
N ASP A 223 23.91 26.74 9.74
CA ASP A 223 22.47 26.56 9.58
C ASP A 223 22.15 25.35 8.68
N THR A 224 22.97 25.13 7.64
CA THR A 224 22.90 23.93 6.80
C THR A 224 23.12 22.66 7.62
N LEU A 225 24.17 22.62 8.45
CA LEU A 225 24.47 21.44 9.26
C LEU A 225 23.41 21.19 10.34
N ARG A 226 22.93 22.25 11.01
CA ARG A 226 21.81 22.16 11.97
C ARG A 226 20.55 21.64 11.31
N LEU A 227 20.20 22.14 10.12
CA LEU A 227 19.05 21.64 9.38
C LEU A 227 19.25 20.17 8.99
N ALA A 228 20.44 19.77 8.53
CA ALA A 228 20.72 18.37 8.20
C ALA A 228 20.55 17.44 9.42
N ILE A 229 21.06 17.83 10.59
CA ILE A 229 20.84 17.09 11.85
C ILE A 229 19.34 17.03 12.18
N ALA A 230 18.62 18.14 12.06
CA ALA A 230 17.18 18.20 12.33
C ALA A 230 16.37 17.28 11.41
N LEU A 231 16.74 17.18 10.12
CA LEU A 231 16.11 16.30 9.14
C LEU A 231 16.34 14.82 9.49
N ASP A 232 17.54 14.47 9.95
CA ASP A 232 17.85 13.11 10.38
C ASP A 232 17.13 12.73 11.68
N LEU A 233 17.04 13.66 12.64
CA LEU A 233 16.21 13.49 13.84
C LEU A 233 14.72 13.38 13.50
N ALA A 234 14.25 14.10 12.48
CA ALA A 234 12.89 13.99 11.95
C ALA A 234 12.61 12.60 11.37
N GLU A 235 13.55 12.01 10.64
CA GLU A 235 13.41 10.65 10.08
C GLU A 235 13.39 9.58 11.19
N MET A 236 14.24 9.69 12.23
CA MET A 236 14.14 8.84 13.42
C MET A 236 12.79 9.02 14.14
N GLY A 237 12.31 10.25 14.21
CA GLY A 237 11.00 10.59 14.74
C GLY A 237 9.85 9.94 13.96
N ASP A 238 9.95 9.93 12.63
CA ASP A 238 8.96 9.31 11.75
C ASP A 238 8.93 7.80 11.92
N ALA A 239 10.11 7.17 12.00
CA ALA A 239 10.23 5.74 12.29
C ALA A 239 9.58 5.41 13.63
N PHE A 240 9.84 6.22 14.66
CA PHE A 240 9.21 6.08 15.97
C PHE A 240 7.69 6.18 15.90
N LEU A 241 7.16 7.18 15.19
CA LEU A 241 5.71 7.34 15.02
C LEU A 241 5.12 6.13 14.30
N THR A 242 5.71 5.72 13.18
CA THR A 242 5.31 4.56 12.38
C THR A 242 5.18 3.29 13.24
N VAL A 243 6.20 2.96 14.03
CA VAL A 243 6.16 1.77 14.89
C VAL A 243 5.23 1.93 16.10
N SER A 244 4.99 3.16 16.56
CA SER A 244 4.16 3.45 17.74
C SER A 244 2.66 3.54 17.44
N GLU A 245 2.29 3.77 16.18
CA GLU A 245 0.91 3.99 15.75
C GLU A 245 0.16 2.70 15.44
N SER A 246 0.90 1.60 15.22
CA SER A 246 0.29 0.28 15.08
C SER A 246 -0.49 -0.10 16.36
N PRO A 247 -1.79 -0.41 16.25
CA PRO A 247 -2.62 -0.73 17.41
C PRO A 247 -2.21 -2.04 18.09
N GLU A 248 -1.65 -2.98 17.33
CA GLU A 248 -1.21 -4.29 17.77
C GLU A 248 0.21 -4.57 17.26
N PRO A 249 1.12 -5.11 18.11
CA PRO A 249 2.45 -5.45 17.63
C PRO A 249 2.35 -6.48 16.51
N PRO A 250 3.15 -6.36 15.44
CA PRO A 250 3.12 -7.32 14.35
C PRO A 250 3.47 -8.74 14.87
N PRO A 251 2.94 -9.81 14.24
CA PRO A 251 3.24 -11.20 14.57
C PRO A 251 4.73 -11.53 14.45
N THR A 252 5.17 -12.56 15.15
CA THR A 252 6.54 -13.04 15.06
C THR A 252 6.69 -13.89 13.82
N LEU A 253 7.41 -13.34 12.84
CA LEU A 253 7.78 -14.06 11.63
C LEU A 253 9.23 -14.54 11.71
N THR A 254 9.46 -15.77 11.27
CA THR A 254 10.82 -16.33 11.16
C THR A 254 11.30 -16.12 9.73
N TRP A 255 12.22 -15.18 9.56
CA TRP A 255 12.75 -14.80 8.25
C TRP A 255 13.90 -15.73 7.85
N ARG A 256 13.81 -16.32 6.66
CA ARG A 256 14.88 -17.04 6.00
C ARG A 256 15.45 -16.21 4.84
N PRO A 257 16.77 -16.17 4.66
CA PRO A 257 17.38 -15.54 3.50
C PRO A 257 17.08 -16.34 2.23
N LEU A 258 16.90 -15.64 1.11
CA LEU A 258 16.80 -16.18 -0.24
C LEU A 258 17.94 -15.61 -1.11
N ALA A 259 18.04 -16.09 -2.36
CA ALA A 259 18.96 -15.53 -3.35
C ALA A 259 18.67 -14.03 -3.61
N GLY A 260 19.66 -13.29 -4.11
CA GLY A 260 19.49 -11.88 -4.48
C GLY A 260 19.33 -10.89 -3.32
N GLY A 261 19.53 -11.32 -2.06
CA GLY A 261 19.34 -10.46 -0.88
C GLY A 261 17.89 -10.37 -0.41
N CYS A 262 16.99 -11.16 -1.00
CA CYS A 262 15.61 -11.29 -0.57
C CYS A 262 15.50 -12.03 0.76
N THR A 263 14.46 -11.75 1.54
CA THR A 263 14.12 -12.51 2.73
C THR A 263 12.66 -12.94 2.68
N ARG A 264 12.35 -14.16 3.12
CA ARG A 264 10.99 -14.70 3.17
C ARG A 264 10.65 -15.18 4.56
N ALA A 265 9.42 -15.00 4.99
CA ALA A 265 8.88 -15.64 6.17
C ALA A 265 7.52 -16.25 5.87
N ASP A 266 7.27 -17.44 6.41
CA ASP A 266 6.04 -18.19 6.20
C ASP A 266 5.25 -18.25 7.52
N MET A 267 3.93 -17.99 7.46
CA MET A 267 3.02 -18.07 8.58
C MET A 267 1.84 -18.99 8.24
N LEU A 268 1.66 -20.03 9.04
CA LEU A 268 0.47 -20.89 8.94
C LEU A 268 -0.75 -20.12 9.43
N ILE A 269 -1.79 -20.09 8.61
CA ILE A 269 -3.09 -19.54 8.98
C ILE A 269 -4.02 -20.72 9.34
N PRO A 270 -4.82 -20.63 10.41
CA PRO A 270 -5.74 -21.72 10.76
C PRO A 270 -6.71 -22.05 9.62
N LYS A 271 -6.95 -23.36 9.40
CA LYS A 271 -7.84 -23.94 8.36
C LYS A 271 -7.32 -23.88 6.92
N THR A 272 -6.05 -23.52 6.73
CA THR A 272 -5.46 -23.32 5.40
C THR A 272 -4.50 -24.44 5.07
N THR A 273 -4.45 -24.86 3.80
CA THR A 273 -3.53 -25.94 3.36
C THR A 273 -2.14 -25.41 3.04
N MET A 274 -2.01 -24.11 2.77
CA MET A 274 -0.75 -23.43 2.46
C MET A 274 -0.47 -22.28 3.44
N PRO A 275 0.82 -22.00 3.75
CA PRO A 275 1.20 -20.85 4.56
C PRO A 275 1.07 -19.55 3.76
N LEU A 276 0.69 -18.47 4.45
CA LEU A 276 0.87 -17.12 3.93
C LEU A 276 2.35 -16.76 4.04
N SER A 277 2.98 -16.41 2.93
CA SER A 277 4.37 -15.97 2.93
C SER A 277 4.44 -14.45 2.79
N ALA A 278 5.42 -13.86 3.47
CA ALA A 278 5.87 -12.51 3.25
C ALA A 278 7.27 -12.53 2.65
N VAL A 279 7.52 -11.72 1.63
CA VAL A 279 8.84 -11.55 0.99
C VAL A 279 9.23 -10.08 1.05
N ALA A 280 10.46 -9.80 1.47
CA ALA A 280 11.07 -8.48 1.36
C ALA A 280 12.25 -8.59 0.37
N GLU A 281 12.14 -7.87 -0.75
CA GLU A 281 13.08 -7.90 -1.87
C GLU A 281 13.81 -6.55 -2.00
N PRO A 282 15.13 -6.54 -2.23
CA PRO A 282 15.84 -5.34 -2.63
C PRO A 282 15.36 -4.86 -4.00
N ASN A 283 14.72 -3.69 -4.06
CA ASN A 283 14.30 -3.05 -5.28
C ASN A 283 15.52 -2.47 -6.03
N LEU A 284 16.01 -3.25 -6.99
CA LEU A 284 17.14 -2.89 -7.84
C LEU A 284 16.83 -1.74 -8.82
N ARG A 285 15.55 -1.43 -9.09
CA ARG A 285 15.17 -0.33 -10.00
C ARG A 285 15.41 1.05 -9.39
N HIS A 286 15.43 1.16 -8.06
CA HIS A 286 15.80 2.40 -7.34
C HIS A 286 17.23 2.37 -6.78
N ALA A 287 17.98 1.29 -7.00
CA ALA A 287 19.37 1.16 -6.55
C ALA A 287 20.36 2.03 -7.35
N SER A 288 19.90 2.74 -8.38
CA SER A 288 20.73 3.42 -9.38
C SER A 288 20.89 4.94 -9.22
N GLU A 289 20.55 5.54 -8.07
CA GLU A 289 21.01 6.93 -7.83
C GLU A 289 22.45 6.93 -7.29
N PRO A 290 23.44 7.46 -8.02
CA PRO A 290 24.86 7.47 -7.66
C PRO A 290 25.19 8.45 -6.51
N GLY A 291 24.27 8.70 -5.58
CA GLY A 291 24.43 9.59 -4.42
C GLY A 291 24.47 8.88 -3.05
N SER A 292 24.47 7.54 -3.02
CA SER A 292 24.44 6.74 -1.78
C SER A 292 25.83 6.42 -1.20
N THR A 293 26.90 7.09 -1.65
CA THR A 293 28.24 6.92 -1.09
C THR A 293 28.41 7.77 0.18
N PRO A 294 28.55 7.17 1.38
CA PRO A 294 29.03 7.90 2.55
C PRO A 294 30.53 8.17 2.38
N GLU A 295 30.89 9.37 1.94
CA GLU A 295 32.30 9.78 1.79
C GLU A 295 32.77 10.77 2.87
N PHE A 296 31.85 11.45 3.56
CA PHE A 296 32.20 12.46 4.57
C PHE A 296 32.65 11.90 5.91
N TYR A 297 32.12 10.75 6.31
CA TYR A 297 32.58 9.99 7.45
C TYR A 297 32.56 8.54 7.02
N ARG A 298 33.68 7.84 7.05
CA ARG A 298 33.72 6.40 6.75
C ARG A 298 33.19 5.62 7.96
N PRO A 299 31.98 5.04 7.94
CA PRO A 299 31.79 3.73 8.54
C PRO A 299 32.44 2.70 7.61
N ASP A 300 33.10 1.70 8.17
CA ASP A 300 33.88 0.66 7.49
C ASP A 300 33.12 -0.21 6.46
N ARG A 301 31.88 0.11 6.08
CA ARG A 301 31.08 -0.68 5.13
C ARG A 301 30.25 0.21 4.21
N ARG A 302 30.57 0.15 2.91
CA ARG A 302 29.68 0.57 1.81
C ARG A 302 28.43 -0.31 1.84
N ARG A 303 27.26 0.26 2.11
CA ARG A 303 25.97 -0.38 1.82
C ARG A 303 25.18 0.56 0.93
N ALA A 304 24.87 0.11 -0.29
CA ALA A 304 23.89 0.79 -1.12
C ALA A 304 22.55 0.73 -0.38
N THR A 305 21.90 1.88 -0.20
CA THR A 305 20.51 1.95 0.26
C THR A 305 19.63 1.38 -0.85
N PHE A 306 19.25 0.12 -0.73
CA PHE A 306 18.25 -0.48 -1.59
C PHE A 306 16.88 0.01 -1.09
N ALA A 307 16.05 0.58 -1.96
CA ALA A 307 14.62 0.59 -1.67
C ALA A 307 14.19 -0.88 -1.53
N TYR A 308 13.29 -1.22 -0.60
CA TYR A 308 12.81 -2.59 -0.47
C TYR A 308 11.35 -2.62 -0.91
N THR A 309 11.01 -3.59 -1.76
CA THR A 309 9.62 -3.90 -2.07
C THR A 309 9.19 -5.08 -1.22
N CYS A 310 8.02 -4.94 -0.62
CA CYS A 310 7.42 -5.98 0.21
C CYS A 310 6.32 -6.67 -0.57
N TYR A 311 6.17 -7.98 -0.34
CA TYR A 311 5.19 -8.85 -0.98
C TYR A 311 4.55 -9.71 0.11
N VAL A 312 3.24 -9.95 0.05
CA VAL A 312 2.55 -10.89 0.95
C VAL A 312 1.52 -11.68 0.15
N GLY A 313 1.62 -13.02 0.17
CA GLY A 313 0.82 -13.91 -0.68
C GLY A 313 1.08 -15.40 -0.38
N VAL A 314 0.46 -16.29 -1.16
CA VAL A 314 0.62 -17.75 -1.02
C VAL A 314 1.56 -18.25 -2.13
N PHE A 315 2.79 -18.62 -1.79
CA PHE A 315 3.81 -18.98 -2.80
C PHE A 315 4.07 -20.49 -2.82
N THR A 316 3.85 -21.10 -4.00
CA THR A 316 3.89 -22.56 -4.25
C THR A 316 5.28 -23.14 -4.46
N ALA A 317 6.29 -22.33 -4.82
CA ALA A 317 7.66 -22.80 -5.05
C ALA A 317 8.68 -22.20 -4.06
N GLU A 318 9.78 -22.93 -3.83
CA GLU A 318 11.06 -22.32 -3.48
C GLU A 318 11.40 -21.40 -4.65
N VAL A 319 11.50 -20.09 -4.38
CA VAL A 319 11.79 -19.06 -5.39
C VAL A 319 13.21 -19.32 -5.91
N ASN A 320 13.36 -20.25 -6.85
CA ASN A 320 14.58 -20.49 -7.57
C ASN A 320 14.61 -19.55 -8.77
N GLU A 321 15.50 -18.58 -8.65
CA GLU A 321 16.35 -18.07 -9.73
C GLU A 321 15.70 -17.87 -11.12
N PHE A 322 15.52 -16.59 -11.45
CA PHE A 322 15.47 -16.01 -12.81
C PHE A 322 14.18 -16.03 -13.63
N ASP A 323 13.09 -16.65 -13.18
CA ASP A 323 11.77 -16.31 -13.75
C ASP A 323 11.21 -15.08 -13.04
N SER A 324 11.45 -13.92 -13.64
CA SER A 324 10.55 -12.79 -13.50
C SER A 324 9.13 -13.28 -13.73
N PHE A 325 8.32 -13.32 -12.66
CA PHE A 325 6.94 -13.80 -12.64
C PHE A 325 6.78 -15.30 -12.85
N GLY A 326 7.22 -16.10 -11.86
CA GLY A 326 6.37 -17.20 -11.44
C GLY A 326 5.02 -16.61 -11.03
N ARG A 327 4.07 -16.51 -11.96
CA ARG A 327 2.67 -16.21 -11.64
C ARG A 327 2.28 -17.20 -10.56
N GLU A 328 1.79 -16.72 -9.41
CA GLU A 328 0.74 -17.35 -8.60
C GLU A 328 0.57 -16.67 -7.23
N PHE A 329 -0.63 -16.08 -7.09
CA PHE A 329 -1.26 -15.33 -6.00
C PHE A 329 -0.84 -13.87 -5.80
N ASP A 330 -1.86 -13.01 -5.77
CA ASP A 330 -1.80 -11.55 -5.73
C ASP A 330 -0.87 -11.01 -4.63
N GLN A 331 -0.03 -10.07 -5.06
CA GLN A 331 1.01 -9.42 -4.29
C GLN A 331 0.51 -8.06 -3.78
N TYR A 332 0.69 -7.80 -2.50
CA TYR A 332 0.67 -6.43 -2.00
C TYR A 332 2.03 -5.79 -2.18
N ASP A 333 2.16 -4.87 -3.13
CA ASP A 333 3.26 -3.91 -3.13
C ASP A 333 3.13 -3.01 -1.91
N ILE A 334 4.00 -3.22 -0.93
CA ILE A 334 4.16 -2.25 0.14
C ILE A 334 5.51 -1.60 -0.07
N ASP A 335 5.48 -0.35 -0.49
CA ASP A 335 6.64 0.51 -0.37
C ASP A 335 6.93 0.66 1.12
N SER A 336 8.04 0.07 1.58
CA SER A 336 8.52 0.38 2.90
C SER A 336 8.82 1.88 2.92
N ALA A 337 8.26 2.62 3.88
CA ALA A 337 8.51 4.05 4.03
C ALA A 337 10.00 4.40 4.18
N TYR A 338 10.84 3.40 4.48
CA TYR A 338 12.29 3.52 4.62
C TYR A 338 12.99 2.47 3.79
N ALA A 339 14.16 2.81 3.24
CA ALA A 339 15.00 1.92 2.44
C ALA A 339 15.81 0.93 3.31
N SER A 340 15.13 0.13 4.14
CA SER A 340 15.78 -0.87 5.01
C SER A 340 15.05 -2.21 5.02
N ALA A 341 15.82 -3.30 5.11
CA ALA A 341 15.27 -4.65 5.25
C ALA A 341 14.40 -4.78 6.51
N ALA A 342 14.79 -4.13 7.61
CA ALA A 342 14.06 -4.19 8.88
C ALA A 342 12.69 -3.48 8.78
N ALA A 343 12.62 -2.33 8.10
CA ALA A 343 11.36 -1.63 7.85
C ALA A 343 10.46 -2.43 6.91
N ALA A 344 11.03 -3.03 5.86
CA ALA A 344 10.31 -3.90 4.94
C ALA A 344 9.74 -5.13 5.66
N GLN A 345 10.56 -5.83 6.45
CA GLN A 345 10.13 -6.96 7.27
C GLN A 345 9.04 -6.56 8.28
N PHE A 346 9.13 -5.38 8.88
CA PHE A 346 8.11 -4.86 9.78
C PHE A 346 6.79 -4.60 9.05
N ALA A 347 6.83 -3.97 7.88
CA ALA A 347 5.65 -3.71 7.05
C ALA A 347 4.97 -5.01 6.59
N CYS A 348 5.76 -5.97 6.09
CA CYS A 348 5.33 -7.33 5.79
C CYS A 348 4.67 -8.02 6.99
N ALA A 349 5.33 -8.00 8.15
CA ALA A 349 4.82 -8.65 9.34
C ALA A 349 3.49 -8.03 9.79
N HIS A 350 3.36 -6.70 9.72
CA HIS A 350 2.12 -6.01 10.02
C HIS A 350 0.99 -6.39 9.05
N MET A 351 1.29 -6.48 7.75
CA MET A 351 0.34 -6.94 6.74
C MET A 351 -0.10 -8.37 6.99
N VAL A 352 0.85 -9.29 7.22
CA VAL A 352 0.57 -10.68 7.59
C VAL A 352 -0.30 -10.76 8.85
N GLY A 353 0.00 -9.95 9.88
CA GLY A 353 -0.81 -9.87 11.10
C GLY A 353 -2.24 -9.43 10.82
N ARG A 354 -2.42 -8.41 9.98
CA ARG A 354 -3.74 -7.90 9.57
C ARG A 354 -4.54 -8.93 8.75
N ILE A 355 -3.87 -9.65 7.85
CA ILE A 355 -4.49 -10.73 7.07
C ILE A 355 -4.84 -11.88 7.99
N ALA A 356 -3.95 -12.30 8.90
CA ALA A 356 -4.18 -13.39 9.82
C ALA A 356 -5.28 -13.10 10.86
N SER A 357 -5.36 -11.87 11.39
CA SER A 357 -6.41 -11.45 12.33
C SER A 357 -7.80 -11.46 11.70
N ASN A 358 -7.86 -11.28 10.38
CA ASN A 358 -9.06 -11.27 9.56
C ASN A 358 -9.00 -12.34 8.47
N ALA A 359 -8.49 -13.53 8.79
CA ALA A 359 -8.27 -14.59 7.81
C ALA A 359 -9.55 -14.96 7.04
N TYR A 360 -10.71 -14.82 7.70
CA TYR A 360 -12.04 -15.07 7.14
C TYR A 360 -12.52 -13.99 6.15
N SER A 361 -11.86 -12.84 6.08
CA SER A 361 -12.23 -11.72 5.19
C SER A 361 -11.14 -11.30 4.20
N ALA A 362 -9.97 -11.97 4.18
CA ALA A 362 -8.95 -11.75 3.16
C ALA A 362 -9.32 -12.52 1.87
N ARG A 363 -9.30 -11.84 0.70
CA ARG A 363 -9.72 -12.34 -0.64
C ARG A 363 -9.17 -11.50 -1.80
N SER A 364 -8.52 -11.96 -2.87
CA SER A 364 -8.57 -11.26 -4.20
C SER A 364 -7.83 -12.04 -5.26
N TYR A 365 -7.96 -11.75 -6.57
CA TYR A 365 -8.88 -10.93 -7.41
C TYR A 365 -8.55 -9.44 -7.72
N PRO A 366 -9.15 -8.81 -8.77
CA PRO A 366 -8.76 -7.48 -9.28
C PRO A 366 -8.80 -6.30 -8.28
N ASP A 367 -9.25 -6.51 -7.04
CA ASP A 367 -9.30 -5.55 -5.93
C ASP A 367 -8.19 -5.69 -4.85
N GLY A 368 -7.21 -6.60 -5.01
CA GLY A 368 -5.93 -6.62 -4.25
C GLY A 368 -6.01 -7.04 -2.77
N ARG A 369 -6.22 -8.32 -2.49
CA ARG A 369 -6.68 -8.98 -1.25
C ARG A 369 -6.37 -10.52 -1.47
N VAL A 370 -6.26 -11.42 -0.47
CA VAL A 370 -5.62 -12.77 -0.66
C VAL A 370 -6.61 -13.91 -0.45
N LEU A 371 -6.86 -14.80 -1.44
CA LEU A 371 -7.59 -16.04 -1.18
C LEU A 371 -6.73 -17.04 -0.43
N ILE A 372 -7.29 -17.62 0.64
CA ILE A 372 -6.59 -18.61 1.42
C ILE A 372 -7.18 -20.01 1.17
N PRO A 373 -6.42 -20.95 0.57
CA PRO A 373 -6.92 -22.27 0.24
C PRO A 373 -7.41 -23.04 1.47
N ARG A 374 -8.62 -23.61 1.38
CA ARG A 374 -9.26 -24.47 2.37
C ARG A 374 -8.85 -25.93 2.21
N GLN A 375 -9.07 -26.73 3.25
CA GLN A 375 -9.00 -28.19 3.15
C GLN A 375 -10.24 -28.72 2.43
N ALA A 376 -10.02 -29.64 1.49
CA ALA A 376 -11.12 -30.37 0.83
C ALA A 376 -12.01 -31.06 1.88
N GLY A 377 -13.33 -31.04 1.67
CA GLY A 377 -14.32 -31.64 2.56
C GLY A 377 -14.68 -30.81 3.81
N GLN A 378 -14.16 -29.59 3.96
CA GLN A 378 -14.69 -28.68 4.98
C GLN A 378 -16.14 -28.27 4.63
N PRO A 379 -17.05 -28.21 5.62
CA PRO A 379 -18.42 -27.78 5.38
C PRO A 379 -18.46 -26.31 4.94
N ASP A 380 -19.44 -25.99 4.10
CA ASP A 380 -19.74 -24.62 3.72
C ASP A 380 -19.97 -23.73 4.94
N ASP A 381 -19.46 -22.51 4.88
CA ASP A 381 -19.69 -21.49 5.89
C ASP A 381 -20.13 -20.18 5.23
N GLU A 382 -20.38 -19.15 6.03
CA GLU A 382 -20.78 -17.82 5.55
C GLU A 382 -19.78 -17.16 4.59
N THR A 383 -18.57 -17.71 4.49
CA THR A 383 -17.50 -17.18 3.65
C THR A 383 -17.35 -17.93 2.32
N THR A 384 -18.06 -19.05 2.14
CA THR A 384 -18.13 -19.78 0.87
C THR A 384 -18.78 -18.89 -0.20
N LEU A 385 -18.08 -18.69 -1.30
CA LEU A 385 -18.61 -17.99 -2.46
C LEU A 385 -19.53 -18.93 -3.26
N VAL A 386 -20.66 -18.40 -3.70
CA VAL A 386 -21.59 -19.15 -4.55
C VAL A 386 -21.36 -18.73 -5.99
N PHE A 387 -20.91 -19.67 -6.82
CA PHE A 387 -20.86 -19.54 -8.27
C PHE A 387 -22.22 -20.01 -8.81
N ASP A 388 -23.08 -19.06 -9.17
CA ASP A 388 -24.45 -19.32 -9.63
C ASP A 388 -24.59 -19.20 -11.15
N LEU A 389 -25.80 -19.44 -11.66
CA LEU A 389 -26.07 -19.37 -13.09
C LEU A 389 -25.85 -17.96 -13.67
N SER A 390 -26.12 -16.91 -12.91
CA SER A 390 -25.94 -15.54 -13.39
C SER A 390 -24.46 -15.21 -13.62
N ILE A 391 -23.60 -15.64 -12.70
CA ILE A 391 -22.14 -15.62 -12.82
C ILE A 391 -21.69 -16.43 -14.03
N ALA A 392 -22.23 -17.65 -14.17
CA ALA A 392 -21.94 -18.52 -15.31
C ALA A 392 -22.34 -17.88 -16.64
N LEU A 393 -23.38 -17.04 -16.68
CA LEU A 393 -23.83 -16.38 -17.90
C LEU A 393 -23.08 -15.08 -18.19
N HIS A 394 -22.54 -14.40 -17.19
CA HIS A 394 -22.06 -13.03 -17.38
C HIS A 394 -20.83 -12.90 -18.32
N TYR A 395 -19.99 -13.93 -18.47
CA TYR A 395 -18.92 -13.90 -19.48
C TYR A 395 -19.47 -13.78 -20.91
N SER A 396 -20.69 -14.27 -21.16
CA SER A 396 -21.32 -14.19 -22.48
C SER A 396 -21.62 -12.75 -22.91
N ARG A 397 -21.77 -11.80 -21.97
CA ARG A 397 -22.08 -10.39 -22.28
C ARG A 397 -20.88 -9.64 -22.86
N HIS A 398 -19.67 -9.90 -22.35
CA HIS A 398 -18.47 -9.12 -22.71
C HIS A 398 -17.80 -9.57 -24.00
N ASP A 399 -17.92 -10.85 -24.35
CA ASP A 399 -17.22 -11.45 -25.50
C ASP A 399 -18.14 -11.77 -26.71
N ILE A 400 -19.40 -11.31 -26.72
CA ILE A 400 -20.29 -11.39 -27.91
C ILE A 400 -19.70 -10.65 -29.12
N THR A 401 -18.76 -9.72 -28.94
CA THR A 401 -18.06 -9.11 -30.09
C THR A 401 -17.12 -10.08 -30.83
N ARG A 402 -16.91 -11.28 -30.27
CA ARG A 402 -16.02 -12.33 -30.78
C ARG A 402 -16.76 -13.63 -31.10
N VAL A 403 -18.02 -13.55 -31.56
CA VAL A 403 -18.86 -14.72 -31.90
C VAL A 403 -18.16 -15.72 -32.82
N ASP A 404 -17.25 -15.24 -33.68
CA ASP A 404 -16.52 -16.06 -34.65
C ASP A 404 -15.33 -16.83 -34.06
N LYS A 405 -14.98 -16.62 -32.79
CA LYS A 405 -13.94 -17.42 -32.12
C LYS A 405 -14.47 -18.79 -31.76
N LEU A 406 -13.65 -19.81 -32.00
CA LEU A 406 -13.91 -21.15 -31.52
C LEU A 406 -13.51 -21.25 -30.05
N TRP A 407 -14.46 -21.63 -29.20
CA TRP A 407 -14.28 -21.79 -27.76
C TRP A 407 -14.10 -23.25 -27.41
N VAL A 408 -13.23 -23.55 -26.44
CA VAL A 408 -13.01 -24.89 -25.89
C VAL A 408 -13.63 -25.00 -24.49
N SER A 409 -13.89 -26.23 -24.04
CA SER A 409 -14.33 -26.53 -22.68
C SER A 409 -13.17 -26.94 -21.76
N SER A 410 -12.19 -27.67 -22.31
CA SER A 410 -10.95 -28.09 -21.64
C SER A 410 -9.77 -28.18 -22.65
N PRO A 411 -8.51 -28.01 -22.23
CA PRO A 411 -8.08 -27.62 -20.89
C PRO A 411 -8.62 -26.24 -20.51
N HIS A 412 -8.84 -26.00 -19.20
CA HIS A 412 -9.39 -24.74 -18.72
C HIS A 412 -8.45 -23.56 -18.99
N VAL A 413 -7.16 -23.78 -18.80
CA VAL A 413 -6.06 -22.87 -19.12
C VAL A 413 -5.04 -23.63 -19.97
N SER A 414 -4.70 -23.08 -21.14
CA SER A 414 -3.65 -23.62 -22.01
C SER A 414 -2.27 -23.01 -21.70
N GLU A 415 -1.20 -23.60 -22.25
CA GLU A 415 0.17 -23.06 -22.15
C GLU A 415 0.32 -21.67 -22.80
N ASP A 416 -0.56 -21.34 -23.75
CA ASP A 416 -0.62 -20.04 -24.44
C ASP A 416 -1.57 -19.04 -23.76
N ASP A 417 -1.97 -19.27 -22.49
CA ASP A 417 -2.94 -18.48 -21.73
C ASP A 417 -4.34 -18.37 -22.38
N VAL A 418 -4.72 -19.34 -23.23
CA VAL A 418 -6.07 -19.39 -23.80
C VAL A 418 -7.02 -20.00 -22.78
N LEU A 419 -8.08 -19.25 -22.43
CA LEU A 419 -9.10 -19.67 -21.47
C LEU A 419 -10.24 -20.44 -22.13
N SER A 420 -10.68 -21.51 -21.48
CA SER A 420 -11.93 -22.18 -21.80
C SER A 420 -13.13 -21.36 -21.35
N VAL A 421 -14.33 -21.75 -21.80
CA VAL A 421 -15.59 -21.11 -21.38
C VAL A 421 -15.73 -21.05 -19.85
N THR A 422 -15.43 -22.16 -19.18
CA THR A 422 -15.47 -22.26 -17.71
C THR A 422 -14.43 -21.34 -17.08
N ALA A 423 -13.19 -21.36 -17.59
CA ALA A 423 -12.12 -20.54 -17.05
C ALA A 423 -12.43 -19.06 -17.22
N LEU A 424 -13.01 -18.65 -18.34
CA LEU A 424 -13.45 -17.28 -18.55
C LEU A 424 -14.59 -16.89 -17.61
N ALA A 425 -15.57 -17.78 -17.37
CA ALA A 425 -16.66 -17.52 -16.44
C ALA A 425 -16.16 -17.33 -14.99
N LEU A 426 -15.20 -18.17 -14.60
CA LEU A 426 -14.47 -18.03 -13.34
C LEU A 426 -13.70 -16.70 -13.31
N ASP A 427 -12.84 -16.45 -14.29
CA ASP A 427 -11.98 -15.26 -14.39
C ASP A 427 -12.78 -13.94 -14.38
N SER A 428 -13.89 -13.88 -15.12
CA SER A 428 -14.77 -12.70 -15.23
C SER A 428 -15.34 -12.23 -13.89
N HIS A 429 -15.55 -13.16 -12.96
CA HIS A 429 -16.03 -12.87 -11.60
C HIS A 429 -14.95 -13.02 -10.56
N SER A 430 -13.72 -13.18 -11.06
CA SER A 430 -12.56 -13.37 -10.24
C SER A 430 -12.80 -14.60 -9.35
N PHE A 431 -12.81 -15.76 -9.98
CA PHE A 431 -12.70 -17.06 -9.35
C PHE A 431 -11.38 -17.71 -9.78
N ALA A 432 -10.70 -18.39 -8.86
CA ALA A 432 -9.41 -19.02 -9.14
C ALA A 432 -9.57 -20.11 -10.21
N CYS A 433 -8.78 -20.04 -11.29
CA CYS A 433 -8.75 -21.03 -12.35
C CYS A 433 -7.68 -22.11 -12.10
N PRO A 434 -7.95 -23.39 -12.45
CA PRO A 434 -6.91 -24.42 -12.41
C PRO A 434 -5.72 -24.04 -13.30
N ARG A 435 -4.51 -24.34 -12.86
CA ARG A 435 -3.27 -24.10 -13.62
C ARG A 435 -3.04 -25.19 -14.64
N PRO A 436 -2.19 -24.96 -15.67
CA PRO A 436 -1.80 -26.01 -16.64
C PRO A 436 -1.35 -27.34 -16.00
N SER A 437 -0.67 -27.27 -14.85
CA SER A 437 -0.17 -28.43 -14.10
C SER A 437 -1.20 -29.12 -13.20
N ASP A 438 -2.35 -28.49 -12.94
CA ASP A 438 -3.34 -29.02 -12.01
C ASP A 438 -4.18 -30.12 -12.65
N ALA A 439 -4.44 -31.21 -11.93
CA ALA A 439 -5.30 -32.29 -12.40
C ALA A 439 -6.72 -31.81 -12.75
N ALA A 440 -7.18 -30.75 -12.06
CA ALA A 440 -8.47 -30.10 -12.32
C ALA A 440 -8.52 -29.40 -13.69
N ASN A 441 -7.39 -29.04 -14.30
CA ASN A 441 -7.36 -28.27 -15.55
C ASN A 441 -7.83 -29.05 -16.77
N SER A 442 -7.63 -30.37 -16.77
CA SER A 442 -7.89 -31.25 -17.91
C SER A 442 -9.19 -32.04 -17.80
N VAL A 443 -10.00 -31.81 -16.77
CA VAL A 443 -11.23 -32.57 -16.49
C VAL A 443 -12.48 -31.71 -16.74
N THR A 444 -13.64 -32.33 -16.85
CA THR A 444 -14.91 -31.60 -16.97
C THR A 444 -15.37 -31.09 -15.60
N VAL A 445 -16.19 -30.03 -15.61
CA VAL A 445 -16.70 -29.40 -14.38
C VAL A 445 -17.49 -30.34 -13.48
N GLU A 446 -18.08 -31.41 -14.00
CA GLU A 446 -18.85 -32.39 -13.23
C GLU A 446 -17.99 -33.37 -12.45
N GLN A 447 -16.69 -33.47 -12.78
CA GLN A 447 -15.80 -34.40 -12.11
C GLN A 447 -15.47 -33.92 -10.71
N GLU A 448 -15.39 -34.87 -9.77
CA GLU A 448 -15.06 -34.65 -8.37
C GLU A 448 -13.75 -33.86 -8.23
N THR A 449 -12.73 -34.17 -9.03
CA THR A 449 -11.44 -33.44 -9.06
C THR A 449 -11.60 -31.93 -9.27
N PHE A 450 -12.52 -31.50 -10.14
CA PHE A 450 -12.76 -30.08 -10.40
C PHE A 450 -13.57 -29.43 -9.28
N GLN A 451 -14.57 -30.14 -8.76
CA GLN A 451 -15.40 -29.67 -7.65
C GLN A 451 -14.58 -29.54 -6.35
N ASP A 452 -13.70 -30.49 -6.09
CA ASP A 452 -12.75 -30.45 -4.98
C ASP A 452 -11.80 -29.27 -5.10
N TYR A 453 -11.30 -29.00 -6.31
CA TYR A 453 -10.50 -27.81 -6.57
C TYR A 453 -11.28 -26.54 -6.18
N LEU A 454 -12.50 -26.34 -6.67
CA LEU A 454 -13.31 -25.17 -6.28
C LEU A 454 -13.57 -25.10 -4.77
N ALA A 455 -13.87 -26.23 -4.13
CA ALA A 455 -14.08 -26.30 -2.69
C ALA A 455 -12.83 -25.87 -1.90
N THR A 456 -11.63 -26.26 -2.35
CA THR A 456 -10.37 -25.77 -1.76
C THR A 456 -10.18 -24.28 -1.97
N GLN A 457 -10.81 -23.66 -2.97
CA GLN A 457 -10.81 -22.20 -3.15
C GLN A 457 -11.94 -21.50 -2.39
N GLY A 458 -12.75 -22.25 -1.63
CA GLY A 458 -13.92 -21.71 -0.93
C GLY A 458 -15.04 -21.28 -1.87
N VAL A 459 -15.15 -21.94 -3.03
CA VAL A 459 -16.18 -21.70 -4.04
C VAL A 459 -17.08 -22.92 -4.13
N ARG A 460 -18.39 -22.71 -4.07
CA ARG A 460 -19.39 -23.73 -4.37
C ARG A 460 -20.17 -23.33 -5.61
N MET A 461 -20.29 -24.26 -6.54
CA MET A 461 -21.13 -24.09 -7.73
C MET A 461 -22.59 -24.46 -7.43
N THR A 462 -23.56 -23.68 -7.92
CA THR A 462 -24.97 -24.10 -7.90
C THR A 462 -25.18 -25.22 -8.90
N ASN A 463 -26.17 -26.08 -8.67
CA ASN A 463 -26.46 -27.14 -9.64
C ASN A 463 -26.83 -26.58 -11.01
N SER A 464 -27.47 -25.40 -11.09
CA SER A 464 -27.84 -24.80 -12.38
C SER A 464 -26.61 -24.29 -13.13
N ALA A 465 -25.65 -23.65 -12.44
CA ALA A 465 -24.36 -23.27 -13.02
C ALA A 465 -23.55 -24.49 -13.48
N LEU A 466 -23.54 -25.55 -12.66
CA LEU A 466 -22.89 -26.81 -13.00
C LEU A 466 -23.49 -27.43 -14.26
N THR A 467 -24.83 -27.56 -14.32
CA THR A 467 -25.55 -28.09 -15.48
C THR A 467 -25.33 -27.23 -16.72
N TYR A 468 -25.29 -25.90 -16.60
CA TYR A 468 -25.00 -25.01 -17.71
C TYR A 468 -23.60 -25.26 -18.27
N LEU A 469 -22.58 -25.20 -17.41
CA LEU A 469 -21.18 -25.36 -17.83
C LEU A 469 -20.91 -26.78 -18.37
N ALA A 470 -21.51 -27.81 -17.78
CA ALA A 470 -21.46 -29.18 -18.29
C ALA A 470 -22.07 -29.27 -19.70
N GLY A 471 -23.28 -28.71 -19.88
CA GLY A 471 -23.93 -28.67 -21.19
C GLY A 471 -23.15 -27.88 -22.24
N THR A 472 -22.39 -26.85 -21.84
CA THR A 472 -21.49 -26.16 -22.77
C THR A 472 -20.37 -27.07 -23.27
N ALA A 473 -19.91 -28.04 -22.48
CA ALA A 473 -18.90 -29.02 -22.87
C ALA A 473 -19.47 -30.08 -23.83
N ASP A 474 -20.75 -30.45 -23.66
CA ASP A 474 -21.46 -31.44 -24.50
C ASP A 474 -21.67 -30.97 -25.95
N ALA A 475 -21.58 -29.66 -26.23
CA ALA A 475 -21.54 -29.13 -27.60
C ALA A 475 -20.34 -29.65 -28.42
N GLY A 476 -19.33 -30.24 -27.76
CA GLY A 476 -18.21 -30.92 -28.37
C GLY A 476 -16.87 -30.57 -27.70
N ALA A 477 -15.96 -31.55 -27.73
CA ALA A 477 -14.60 -31.40 -27.20
C ALA A 477 -13.72 -30.44 -28.03
N GLY A 478 -14.08 -30.19 -29.30
CA GLY A 478 -13.37 -29.26 -30.18
C GLY A 478 -13.87 -27.82 -30.05
N GLY A 479 -13.21 -26.90 -30.74
CA GLY A 479 -13.64 -25.51 -30.82
C GLY A 479 -15.05 -25.36 -31.42
N GLN A 480 -15.98 -24.78 -30.68
CA GLN A 480 -17.36 -24.48 -31.13
C GLN A 480 -17.66 -22.99 -30.99
N SER A 481 -18.66 -22.50 -31.71
CA SER A 481 -19.10 -21.12 -31.52
C SER A 481 -19.63 -20.92 -30.09
N LEU A 482 -19.48 -19.70 -29.58
CA LEU A 482 -20.03 -19.36 -28.27
C LEU A 482 -21.56 -19.54 -28.22
N SER A 483 -22.24 -19.24 -29.33
CA SER A 483 -23.69 -19.43 -29.45
C SER A 483 -24.08 -20.89 -29.27
N ASP A 484 -23.43 -21.82 -29.97
CA ASP A 484 -23.77 -23.24 -29.89
C ASP A 484 -23.53 -23.79 -28.48
N ARG A 485 -22.43 -23.39 -27.84
CA ARG A 485 -22.13 -23.77 -26.46
C ARG A 485 -23.17 -23.23 -25.47
N HIS A 486 -23.57 -21.97 -25.63
CA HIS A 486 -24.60 -21.37 -24.78
C HIS A 486 -25.96 -22.07 -24.97
N THR A 487 -26.38 -22.30 -26.21
CA THR A 487 -27.64 -23.01 -26.52
C THR A 487 -27.63 -24.42 -25.91
N ALA A 488 -26.52 -25.16 -26.02
CA ALA A 488 -26.38 -26.47 -25.39
C ALA A 488 -26.48 -26.39 -23.85
N GLY A 489 -25.76 -25.44 -23.23
CA GLY A 489 -25.81 -25.20 -21.79
C GLY A 489 -27.22 -24.84 -21.29
N MET A 490 -27.90 -23.90 -21.93
CA MET A 490 -29.24 -23.49 -21.53
C MET A 490 -30.28 -24.58 -21.75
N ASN A 491 -30.18 -25.36 -22.85
CA ASN A 491 -31.04 -26.52 -23.06
C ASN A 491 -30.87 -27.57 -21.96
N ALA A 492 -29.64 -27.82 -21.50
CA ALA A 492 -29.37 -28.74 -20.39
C ALA A 492 -30.02 -28.24 -19.08
N VAL A 493 -29.87 -26.95 -18.77
CA VAL A 493 -30.47 -26.34 -17.56
C VAL A 493 -31.99 -26.39 -17.63
N LEU A 494 -32.60 -26.00 -18.75
CA LEU A 494 -34.05 -25.97 -18.91
C LEU A 494 -34.66 -27.38 -18.85
N THR A 495 -33.98 -28.38 -19.41
CA THR A 495 -34.42 -29.78 -19.35
C THR A 495 -34.36 -30.33 -17.92
N THR A 496 -33.34 -29.96 -17.16
CA THR A 496 -33.08 -30.54 -15.82
C THR A 496 -33.80 -29.80 -14.69
N ARG A 497 -33.93 -28.47 -14.81
CA ARG A 497 -34.40 -27.58 -13.73
C ARG A 497 -35.72 -26.89 -14.06
N GLY A 498 -36.05 -26.78 -15.35
CA GLY A 498 -37.20 -26.04 -15.84
C GLY A 498 -37.01 -24.52 -15.81
N LEU A 499 -37.81 -23.81 -16.61
CA LEU A 499 -37.73 -22.36 -16.77
C LEU A 499 -37.92 -21.59 -15.46
N ARG A 500 -38.86 -22.01 -14.60
CA ARG A 500 -39.13 -21.31 -13.33
C ARG A 500 -37.91 -21.28 -12.40
N ALA A 501 -37.11 -22.35 -12.38
CA ALA A 501 -35.90 -22.40 -11.57
C ALA A 501 -34.81 -21.44 -12.09
N VAL A 502 -34.65 -21.36 -13.41
CA VAL A 502 -33.73 -20.41 -14.07
C VAL A 502 -34.11 -18.97 -13.70
N VAL A 503 -35.39 -18.62 -13.84
CA VAL A 503 -35.89 -17.27 -13.53
C VAL A 503 -35.65 -16.92 -12.07
N SER A 504 -35.99 -17.83 -11.15
CA SER A 504 -35.78 -17.61 -9.72
C SER A 504 -34.31 -17.40 -9.34
N GLU A 505 -33.37 -18.02 -10.06
CA GLU A 505 -31.93 -17.87 -9.82
C GLU A 505 -31.36 -16.57 -10.42
N LEU A 506 -31.92 -16.11 -11.54
CA LEU A 506 -31.50 -14.86 -12.20
C LEU A 506 -32.17 -13.60 -11.60
N GLN A 507 -33.35 -13.75 -10.99
CA GLN A 507 -34.14 -12.65 -10.45
C GLN A 507 -33.38 -11.70 -9.49
N PRO A 508 -32.52 -12.17 -8.57
CA PRO A 508 -31.80 -11.27 -7.66
C PRO A 508 -30.90 -10.26 -8.39
N GLN A 509 -30.37 -10.62 -9.56
CA GLN A 509 -29.57 -9.72 -10.39
C GLN A 509 -30.42 -9.00 -11.44
N TYR A 510 -31.49 -9.63 -11.91
CA TYR A 510 -32.34 -9.13 -12.99
C TYR A 510 -33.82 -9.15 -12.58
N PRO A 511 -34.26 -8.24 -11.69
CA PRO A 511 -35.64 -8.25 -11.18
C PRO A 511 -36.68 -8.04 -12.28
N ALA A 512 -36.35 -7.24 -13.31
CA ALA A 512 -37.22 -6.99 -14.47
C ALA A 512 -37.46 -8.23 -15.35
N LEU A 513 -36.66 -9.29 -15.19
CA LEU A 513 -36.84 -10.54 -15.94
C LEU A 513 -38.18 -11.21 -15.62
N GLU A 514 -38.62 -11.18 -14.36
CA GLU A 514 -39.90 -11.77 -13.97
C GLU A 514 -41.08 -11.02 -14.60
N GLU A 515 -41.04 -9.69 -14.58
CA GLU A 515 -42.06 -8.84 -15.20
C GLU A 515 -42.15 -9.06 -16.72
N TRP A 516 -40.99 -9.14 -17.38
CA TRP A 516 -40.92 -9.42 -18.82
C TRP A 516 -41.54 -10.78 -19.16
N ILE A 517 -41.23 -11.83 -18.39
CA ILE A 517 -41.80 -13.17 -18.62
C ILE A 517 -43.31 -13.19 -18.45
N LEU A 518 -43.82 -12.50 -17.43
CA LEU A 518 -45.26 -12.38 -17.20
C LEU A 518 -45.95 -11.61 -18.33
N ALA A 519 -45.29 -10.58 -18.87
CA ALA A 519 -45.81 -9.77 -19.97
C ALA A 519 -45.82 -10.51 -21.32
N THR A 520 -44.79 -11.30 -21.62
CA THR A 520 -44.69 -12.06 -22.88
C THR A 520 -45.79 -13.12 -23.00
N ASN A 521 -46.21 -13.73 -21.89
CA ASN A 521 -47.30 -14.74 -21.83
C ASN A 521 -47.18 -15.89 -22.86
N ASN A 522 -45.96 -16.17 -23.32
CA ASN A 522 -45.63 -17.20 -24.29
C ASN A 522 -44.32 -17.90 -23.87
N LEU A 523 -44.45 -19.10 -23.30
CA LEU A 523 -43.30 -19.85 -22.75
C LEU A 523 -42.29 -20.26 -23.82
N GLN A 524 -42.73 -20.48 -25.06
CA GLN A 524 -41.83 -20.82 -26.16
C GLN A 524 -40.94 -19.62 -26.51
N GLU A 525 -41.52 -18.43 -26.60
CA GLU A 525 -40.78 -17.20 -26.88
C GLU A 525 -39.75 -16.89 -25.78
N VAL A 526 -40.12 -17.09 -24.51
CA VAL A 526 -39.19 -16.95 -23.38
C VAL A 526 -38.05 -17.96 -23.49
N THR A 527 -38.35 -19.21 -23.86
CA THR A 527 -37.35 -20.25 -24.06
C THR A 527 -36.40 -19.90 -25.21
N ASP A 528 -36.94 -19.42 -26.34
CA ASP A 528 -36.18 -19.03 -27.51
C ASP A 528 -35.25 -17.84 -27.21
N VAL A 529 -35.70 -16.87 -26.38
CA VAL A 529 -34.86 -15.74 -25.97
C VAL A 529 -33.75 -16.16 -25.01
N ILE A 530 -34.05 -17.05 -24.06
CA ILE A 530 -33.06 -17.49 -23.06
C ILE A 530 -32.00 -18.43 -23.65
N THR A 531 -32.33 -19.17 -24.71
CA THR A 531 -31.40 -20.12 -25.36
C THR A 531 -30.55 -19.49 -26.47
N ASP A 532 -30.93 -18.30 -26.94
CA ASP A 532 -30.17 -17.47 -27.88
C ASP A 532 -29.36 -16.42 -27.11
N ILE A 533 -28.04 -16.58 -27.13
CA ILE A 533 -27.12 -15.75 -26.34
C ILE A 533 -27.20 -14.25 -26.71
N SER A 534 -27.48 -13.94 -27.98
CA SER A 534 -27.55 -12.57 -28.48
C SER A 534 -28.84 -11.90 -27.99
N ARG A 535 -29.95 -12.63 -28.05
CA ARG A 535 -31.26 -12.16 -27.55
C ARG A 535 -31.25 -12.00 -26.04
N LEU A 536 -30.71 -12.98 -25.30
CA LEU A 536 -30.59 -12.92 -23.86
C LEU A 536 -29.73 -11.71 -23.45
N THR A 537 -28.57 -11.51 -24.08
CA THR A 537 -27.70 -10.37 -23.73
C THR A 537 -28.37 -9.03 -24.03
N ALA A 538 -29.03 -8.88 -25.18
CA ALA A 538 -29.75 -7.67 -25.51
C ALA A 538 -30.85 -7.36 -24.49
N LEU A 539 -31.58 -8.38 -24.03
CA LEU A 539 -32.58 -8.25 -22.97
C LEU A 539 -31.97 -7.77 -21.66
N LEU A 540 -30.88 -8.40 -21.20
CA LEU A 540 -30.22 -8.05 -19.94
C LEU A 540 -29.58 -6.66 -19.97
N VAL A 541 -29.01 -6.23 -21.11
CA VAL A 541 -28.51 -4.85 -21.29
C VAL A 541 -29.64 -3.84 -21.21
N GLY A 542 -30.80 -4.14 -21.83
CA GLY A 542 -31.99 -3.28 -21.74
C GLY A 542 -32.42 -3.05 -20.29
N PHE A 543 -32.40 -4.08 -19.45
CA PHE A 543 -32.74 -3.96 -18.02
C PHE A 543 -31.76 -3.07 -17.25
N ASP A 544 -30.45 -3.19 -17.51
CA ASP A 544 -29.44 -2.37 -16.83
C ASP A 544 -29.57 -0.87 -17.22
N GLU A 545 -29.91 -0.58 -18.49
CA GLU A 545 -30.16 0.79 -18.95
C GLU A 545 -31.42 1.40 -18.33
N GLU A 546 -32.50 0.62 -18.21
CA GLU A 546 -33.74 1.06 -17.58
C GLU A 546 -33.55 1.35 -16.08
N ALA A 547 -32.82 0.48 -15.37
CA ALA A 547 -32.47 0.69 -13.97
C ALA A 547 -31.63 1.97 -13.79
N SER A 548 -30.62 2.18 -14.64
CA SER A 548 -29.76 3.37 -14.58
C SER A 548 -30.52 4.68 -14.85
N ARG A 549 -31.59 4.64 -15.65
CA ARG A 549 -32.48 5.80 -15.89
C ARG A 549 -33.45 6.07 -14.75
N ALA A 550 -33.79 5.06 -13.94
CA ALA A 550 -34.70 5.22 -12.80
C ALA A 550 -34.00 5.83 -11.58
N ASP A 551 -32.68 5.67 -11.46
CA ASP A 551 -31.85 6.14 -10.33
C ASP A 551 -31.23 7.54 -10.54
N GLY A 552 -31.29 8.10 -11.75
CA GLY A 552 -30.80 9.44 -12.10
C GLY A 552 -31.92 10.45 -12.28
#